data_AF-A0A7Y5HDZ9-F1
#
_entry.id   AF-A0A7Y5HDZ9-F1
#
_cell.length_a   1.000
_cell.length_b   1.000
_cell.length_c   1.000
_cell.angle_alpha   90.00
_cell.angle_beta   90.00
_cell.angle_gamma   90.00
#
_symmetry.space_group_name_H-M   'P 1'
#
loop_
_entity.id
_entity.type
_entity.pdbx_description
1 polymer ?
#
loop_
_entity_poly.entity_id
_entity_poly.type
_entity_poly.pdbx_seq_one_letter_code
_entity_poly.pdbx_strand_id
1 'polypeptide(L)'
;MAARKSTKRCPACGKEFKARNRVHQYCSRETCRAARRAGYMKKYMAGWKRKHPNYWKTDRQREYMKDWRESHPEYFRVWRERQRRRARAKE
;
A
#
# COMPACT_ATOMS: atom_id res chain seq x y z
N MET A 1 0.99 7.93 -35.94
CA MET A 1 0.81 9.15 -35.10
C MET A 1 1.65 9.05 -33.83
N ALA A 2 2.79 9.74 -33.76
CA ALA A 2 3.67 9.70 -32.60
C ALA A 2 3.02 10.42 -31.40
N ALA A 3 2.81 9.72 -30.29
CA ALA A 3 2.22 10.30 -29.08
C ALA A 3 3.09 11.46 -28.57
N ARG A 4 2.59 12.70 -28.65
CA ARG A 4 3.25 13.90 -28.13
C ARG A 4 3.58 13.65 -26.65
N LYS A 5 4.87 13.60 -26.32
CA LYS A 5 5.38 13.44 -24.95
C LYS A 5 5.03 14.69 -24.16
N SER A 6 3.90 14.71 -23.46
CA SER A 6 3.47 15.84 -22.63
C SER A 6 4.33 15.92 -21.38
N THR A 7 4.89 17.09 -21.07
CA THR A 7 5.45 17.38 -19.75
C THR A 7 4.31 17.43 -18.73
N LYS A 8 4.46 16.71 -17.62
CA LYS A 8 3.45 16.64 -16.56
C LYS A 8 4.10 16.86 -15.20
N ARG A 9 3.30 17.32 -14.23
CA ARG A 9 3.71 17.46 -12.84
C ARG A 9 3.41 16.19 -12.06
N CYS A 10 4.40 15.66 -11.34
CA CYS A 10 4.22 14.45 -10.54
C CYS A 10 3.40 14.74 -9.28
N PRO A 11 2.27 14.03 -9.04
CA PRO A 11 1.45 14.24 -7.85
C PRO A 11 2.16 13.92 -6.52
N ALA A 12 3.18 13.07 -6.53
CA ALA A 12 3.87 12.64 -5.31
C ALA A 12 4.99 13.58 -4.87
N CYS A 13 5.65 14.27 -5.79
CA CYS A 13 6.82 15.10 -5.47
C CYS A 13 6.81 16.49 -6.11
N GLY A 14 5.77 16.83 -6.86
CA GLY A 14 5.61 18.15 -7.49
C GLY A 14 6.55 18.45 -8.66
N LYS A 15 7.49 17.57 -9.01
CA LYS A 15 8.46 17.78 -10.08
C LYS A 15 7.86 17.57 -11.47
N GLU A 16 8.32 18.36 -12.43
CA GLU A 16 8.00 18.19 -13.84
C GLU A 16 8.77 17.01 -14.44
N PHE A 17 8.11 16.22 -15.28
CA PHE A 17 8.73 15.09 -15.96
C PHE A 17 8.09 14.85 -17.34
N LYS A 18 8.87 14.28 -18.26
CA LYS A 18 8.37 13.90 -19.60
C LYS A 18 7.59 12.58 -19.50
N ALA A 19 6.28 12.65 -19.70
CA ALA A 19 5.42 11.47 -19.68
C ALA A 19 5.65 10.60 -20.93
N ARG A 20 5.84 9.30 -20.73
CA ARG A 20 5.99 8.30 -21.82
C ARG A 20 4.68 8.06 -22.59
N ASN A 21 3.55 8.17 -21.91
CA ASN A 21 2.21 7.98 -22.48
C ASN A 21 1.17 8.80 -21.70
N ARG A 22 -0.08 8.82 -22.19
CA ARG A 22 -1.17 9.60 -21.56
C ARG A 22 -1.49 9.13 -20.12
N VAL A 23 -1.25 7.87 -19.80
CA VAL A 23 -1.54 7.24 -18.48
C VAL A 23 -0.41 7.47 -17.46
N HIS A 24 0.79 7.86 -17.91
CA HIS A 24 1.94 8.09 -17.05
C HIS A 24 1.75 9.38 -16.24
N GLN A 25 1.45 9.23 -14.94
CA GLN A 25 1.12 10.32 -14.01
C GLN A 25 2.24 10.64 -13.01
N TYR A 26 3.10 9.68 -12.66
CA TYR A 26 4.15 9.85 -11.65
C TYR A 26 5.52 9.89 -12.31
N CYS A 27 6.48 10.61 -11.73
CA CYS A 27 7.85 10.59 -12.24
C CYS A 27 8.55 9.24 -11.97
N SER A 28 9.71 9.03 -12.56
CA SER A 28 10.47 7.78 -12.48
C SER A 28 11.13 7.50 -11.13
N ARG A 29 11.08 8.45 -10.18
CA ARG A 29 11.63 8.28 -8.82
C ARG A 29 10.94 7.13 -8.09
N GLU A 30 11.72 6.35 -7.35
CA GLU A 30 11.22 5.15 -6.66
C GLU A 30 10.11 5.47 -5.65
N THR A 31 10.29 6.52 -4.85
CA THR A 31 9.29 6.99 -3.89
C THR A 31 7.97 7.37 -4.57
N CYS A 32 8.04 7.98 -5.76
CA CYS A 32 6.86 8.36 -6.54
C CYS A 32 6.19 7.14 -7.19
N ARG A 33 6.97 6.13 -7.61
CA ARG A 33 6.45 4.84 -8.06
C ARG A 33 5.81 4.05 -6.91
N ALA A 34 6.33 4.14 -5.69
CA ALA A 34 5.72 3.57 -4.51
C ALA A 34 4.37 4.24 -4.22
N ALA A 35 4.28 5.57 -4.27
CA ALA A 35 3.01 6.30 -4.15
C ALA A 35 1.99 5.86 -5.21
N ARG A 36 2.41 5.68 -6.47
CA ARG A 36 1.56 5.13 -7.54
C ARG A 36 1.03 3.73 -7.19
N ARG A 37 1.91 2.83 -6.74
CA ARG A 37 1.54 1.46 -6.36
C ARG A 37 0.57 1.45 -5.18
N ALA A 38 0.79 2.28 -4.16
CA ALA A 38 -0.11 2.42 -3.03
C ALA A 38 -1.50 2.91 -3.46
N GLY A 39 -1.57 3.91 -4.34
CA GLY A 39 -2.83 4.40 -4.90
C GLY A 39 -3.58 3.34 -5.70
N TYR A 40 -2.86 2.56 -6.52
CA TYR A 40 -3.43 1.41 -7.23
C TYR A 40 -3.97 0.35 -6.27
N MET A 41 -3.17 -0.05 -5.27
CA MET A 41 -3.58 -1.04 -4.27
C MET A 41 -4.80 -0.60 -3.47
N LYS A 42 -4.92 0.70 -3.15
CA LYS A 42 -6.13 1.24 -2.49
C LYS A 42 -7.39 1.03 -3.33
N LYS A 43 -7.33 1.33 -4.63
CA LYS A 43 -8.46 1.13 -5.56
C LYS A 43 -8.78 -0.35 -5.75
N TYR A 44 -7.74 -1.18 -5.93
CA TYR A 44 -7.87 -2.63 -6.03
C TYR A 44 -8.57 -3.20 -4.80
N MET A 45 -8.06 -2.89 -3.59
CA MET A 45 -8.63 -3.36 -2.33
C MET A 45 -10.06 -2.87 -2.11
N ALA A 46 -10.41 -1.65 -2.55
CA ALA A 46 -11.78 -1.16 -2.49
C ALA A 46 -12.74 -1.99 -3.38
N GLY A 47 -12.35 -2.28 -4.62
CA GLY A 47 -13.13 -3.14 -5.52
C GLY A 47 -13.20 -4.58 -5.02
N TRP A 48 -12.09 -5.09 -4.46
CA TRP A 48 -12.01 -6.41 -3.88
C TRP A 48 -12.96 -6.57 -2.69
N LYS A 49 -12.98 -5.60 -1.75
CA LYS A 49 -13.91 -5.60 -0.60
C LYS A 49 -15.38 -5.60 -1.02
N ARG A 50 -15.72 -4.95 -2.14
CA ARG A 50 -17.09 -4.99 -2.69
C ARG A 50 -17.49 -6.37 -3.20
N LYS A 51 -16.56 -7.09 -3.83
CA LYS A 51 -16.79 -8.46 -4.34
C LYS A 51 -16.73 -9.53 -3.25
N HIS A 52 -16.00 -9.24 -2.18
CA HIS A 52 -15.83 -10.13 -1.04
C HIS A 52 -16.32 -9.48 0.27
N PRO A 53 -17.61 -9.12 0.35
CA PRO A 53 -18.16 -8.42 1.51
C PRO A 53 -18.09 -9.25 2.80
N ASN A 54 -18.03 -10.58 2.67
CA ASN A 54 -18.01 -11.50 3.80
C ASN A 54 -16.63 -12.08 4.14
N TYR A 55 -15.56 -11.71 3.42
CA TYR A 55 -14.23 -12.30 3.64
C TYR A 55 -13.62 -11.96 5.00
N TRP A 56 -13.91 -10.77 5.55
CA TRP A 56 -13.48 -10.39 6.91
C TRP A 56 -14.52 -10.72 7.99
N LYS A 57 -15.66 -11.29 7.61
CA LYS A 57 -16.82 -11.49 8.50
C LYS A 57 -17.18 -12.96 8.71
N THR A 58 -16.53 -13.89 8.02
CA THR A 58 -16.70 -15.32 8.28
C THR A 58 -16.31 -15.61 9.73
N ASP A 59 -17.27 -16.15 10.50
CA ASP A 59 -17.13 -16.49 11.92
C ASP A 59 -15.84 -17.29 12.16
N ARG A 60 -15.56 -18.26 11.28
CA ARG A 60 -14.34 -19.08 11.26
C ARG A 60 -13.03 -18.29 11.30
N GLN A 61 -12.96 -17.13 10.63
CA GLN A 61 -11.73 -16.34 10.58
C GLN A 61 -11.60 -15.42 11.80
N ARG A 62 -12.73 -15.01 12.40
CA ARG A 62 -12.77 -14.33 13.69
C ARG A 62 -12.36 -15.29 14.81
N GLU A 63 -12.87 -16.51 14.79
CA GLU A 63 -12.51 -17.58 15.73
C GLU A 63 -11.04 -17.97 15.58
N TYR A 64 -10.55 -18.18 14.36
CA TYR A 64 -9.12 -18.40 14.11
C TYR A 64 -8.24 -17.28 14.65
N MET A 65 -8.62 -16.01 14.43
CA MET A 65 -7.89 -14.86 14.96
C MET A 65 -8.02 -14.68 16.48
N LYS A 66 -9.02 -15.31 17.11
CA LYS A 66 -9.21 -15.33 18.56
C LYS A 66 -8.30 -16.41 19.17
N ASP A 67 -8.40 -17.63 18.68
CA ASP A 67 -7.54 -18.77 19.05
C ASP A 67 -6.05 -18.45 18.88
N TRP A 68 -5.68 -17.82 17.76
CA TRP A 68 -4.31 -17.40 17.52
C TRP A 68 -3.83 -16.33 18.51
N ARG A 69 -4.72 -15.42 18.92
CA ARG A 69 -4.41 -14.38 19.94
C ARG A 69 -4.24 -14.98 21.33
N GLU A 70 -5.06 -15.97 21.67
CA GLU A 70 -4.99 -16.70 22.94
C GLU A 70 -3.72 -17.57 23.01
N SER A 71 -3.34 -18.22 21.91
CA SER A 71 -2.10 -19.01 21.80
C SER A 71 -0.83 -18.17 21.72
N HIS A 72 -0.95 -16.88 21.38
CA HIS A 72 0.19 -15.97 21.20
C HIS A 72 -0.02 -14.61 21.90
N PRO A 73 -0.19 -14.58 23.24
CA PRO A 73 -0.55 -13.37 23.98
C PRO A 73 0.54 -12.29 23.88
N GLU A 74 1.81 -12.73 23.86
CA GLU A 74 2.97 -11.84 23.88
C GLU A 74 3.44 -11.42 22.49
N TYR A 75 2.92 -12.06 21.44
CA TYR A 75 3.36 -11.79 20.07
C TYR A 75 3.19 -10.32 19.70
N PHE A 76 2.04 -9.72 20.01
CA PHE A 76 1.80 -8.32 19.68
C PHE A 76 2.65 -7.36 20.52
N ARG A 77 3.06 -7.74 21.74
CA ARG A 77 3.98 -6.96 22.56
C ARG A 77 5.38 -6.99 21.96
N VAL A 78 5.91 -8.18 21.70
CA VAL A 78 7.24 -8.40 21.09
C VAL A 78 7.33 -7.82 19.67
N TRP A 79 6.29 -8.00 18.85
CA TRP A 79 6.23 -7.44 17.50
C TRP A 79 6.26 -5.90 17.51
N ARG A 80 5.48 -5.26 18.40
CA ARG A 80 5.49 -3.79 18.55
C ARG A 80 6.85 -3.28 19.02
N GLU A 81 7.47 -3.96 19.98
CA GLU A 81 8.82 -3.61 20.43
C GLU A 81 9.85 -3.74 19.31
N ARG A 82 9.77 -4.80 18.50
CA ARG A 82 10.62 -5.00 17.32
C ARG A 82 10.46 -3.90 16.28
N GLN A 83 9.24 -3.43 16.03
CA GLN A 83 8.99 -2.30 15.12
C GLN A 83 9.59 -1.00 15.66
N ARG A 84 9.47 -0.74 16.97
CA ARG A 84 10.10 0.43 17.62
C ARG A 84 11.63 0.39 17.51
N ARG A 85 12.26 -0.77 17.75
CA ARG A 85 13.71 -0.95 17.56
C ARG A 85 14.12 -0.68 16.11
N ARG A 86 13.36 -1.19 15.13
CA ARG A 86 13.60 -0.93 13.71
C ARG A 86 13.43 0.53 13.30
N ALA A 87 12.51 1.26 13.95
CA ALA A 87 12.35 2.69 13.72
C ALA A 87 13.55 3.48 14.25
N ARG A 88 14.00 3.18 15.48
CA ARG A 88 15.18 3.81 16.08
C ARG A 88 16.48 3.53 15.32
N ALA A 89 16.63 2.34 14.75
CA ALA A 89 17.82 1.97 13.98
C ALA A 89 17.87 2.60 12.56
N LYS A 90 16.86 3.39 12.17
CA LYS A 90 16.79 4.10 10.89
C LYS A 90 17.04 5.61 11.00
N GLU A 91 17.13 6.13 12.23
CA GLU A 91 17.64 7.48 12.53
C GLU A 91 19.16 7.42 12.68
#